data_AF-A0A5C5XVI2-F1
#
_entry.id   AF-A0A5C5XVI2-F1
#
_cell.length_a   1.000
_cell.length_b   1.000
_cell.length_c   1.000
_cell.angle_alpha   90.00
_cell.angle_beta   90.00
_cell.angle_gamma   90.00
#
_symmetry.space_group_name_H-M   'P 1'
#
loop_
_entity.id
_entity.type
_entity.pdbx_description
1 polymer ?
#
loop_
_entity_poly.entity_id
_entity_poly.type
_entity_poly.pdbx_seq_one_letter_code
_entity_poly.pdbx_strand_id
1 'polypeptide(L)'
;MTNERLDDTFLPIEAKPPTLPANGVLVAAFQERSFVAGPGCRAVVWVAGCLRRCPSCSQPEFLSFEAGKRRTVQELYEQIISTSDIVGVTYSGGEPFEQADQLGELSERLQQFGLSTASYSGYRRAALVAEPKRFGRLYNALDILIDGEYRKEAHGPYKWRGSGNQVVHALSPKGMVEARAEYDPGSTQEVQFSISGNRLRMSGFPDSDTHELLVEALASRGVLVKEGQQ
;
A
#
# COMPACT_ATOMS: atom_id res chain seq x y z
N MET A 1 -7.14 29.26 -0.10
CA MET A 1 -6.23 28.23 -0.66
C MET A 1 -7.04 27.47 -1.69
N THR A 2 -6.53 27.42 -2.91
CA THR A 2 -7.27 27.19 -4.15
C THR A 2 -8.05 25.88 -4.13
N ASN A 3 -9.35 26.00 -4.39
CA ASN A 3 -10.31 24.92 -4.54
C ASN A 3 -10.07 24.29 -5.92
N GLU A 4 -9.00 23.52 -6.07
CA GLU A 4 -8.74 22.77 -7.30
C GLU A 4 -9.85 21.73 -7.45
N ARG A 5 -10.64 21.85 -8.52
CA ARG A 5 -11.72 20.92 -8.84
C ARG A 5 -11.11 19.54 -9.08
N LEU A 6 -11.28 18.67 -8.09
CA LEU A 6 -11.16 17.23 -8.24
C LEU A 6 -12.35 16.76 -9.10
N ASP A 7 -12.11 16.03 -10.19
CA ASP A 7 -13.18 15.38 -10.93
C ASP A 7 -13.73 14.16 -10.15
N ASP A 8 -14.70 13.44 -10.70
CA ASP A 8 -15.29 12.24 -10.06
C ASP A 8 -14.27 11.09 -9.89
N THR A 9 -13.05 11.24 -10.43
CA THR A 9 -11.91 10.34 -10.23
C THR A 9 -10.87 10.87 -9.25
N PHE A 10 -11.10 12.08 -8.72
CA PHE A 10 -10.24 12.84 -7.82
C PHE A 10 -8.83 13.08 -8.38
N LEU A 11 -8.72 13.32 -9.70
CA LEU A 11 -7.50 13.80 -10.34
C LEU A 11 -7.42 15.33 -10.24
N PRO A 12 -6.25 15.93 -9.94
CA PRO A 12 -6.03 17.35 -10.19
C PRO A 12 -5.97 17.59 -11.71
N ILE A 13 -6.77 18.53 -12.22
CA ILE A 13 -6.92 18.82 -13.66
C ILE A 13 -5.59 19.24 -14.32
N GLU A 14 -4.62 19.79 -13.57
CA GLU A 14 -3.40 20.41 -14.12
C GLU A 14 -2.08 19.98 -13.45
N ALA A 15 -2.08 18.97 -12.57
CA ALA A 15 -0.85 18.57 -11.90
C ALA A 15 0.07 17.79 -12.87
N LYS A 16 1.10 18.46 -13.39
CA LYS A 16 2.21 17.78 -14.06
C LYS A 16 2.90 16.89 -13.02
N PRO A 17 2.95 15.55 -13.18
CA PRO A 17 3.69 14.72 -12.25
C PRO A 17 5.14 15.20 -12.24
N PRO A 18 5.78 15.28 -11.05
CA PRO A 18 7.21 15.55 -11.00
C PRO A 18 7.92 14.54 -11.89
N THR A 19 8.94 15.00 -12.60
CA THR A 19 9.67 14.14 -13.54
C THR A 19 10.35 13.04 -12.73
N LEU A 20 9.72 11.86 -12.71
CA LEU A 20 10.30 10.68 -12.13
C LEU A 20 11.59 10.39 -12.91
N PRO A 21 12.73 10.21 -12.22
CA PRO A 21 13.97 9.94 -12.91
C PRO A 21 13.83 8.64 -13.68
N ALA A 22 14.14 8.67 -14.98
CA ALA A 22 13.77 7.67 -16.00
C ALA A 22 13.96 6.17 -15.62
N ASN A 23 14.80 5.85 -14.64
CA ASN A 23 15.16 4.47 -14.26
C ASN A 23 15.02 4.21 -12.74
N GLY A 24 13.82 4.19 -12.18
CA GLY A 24 13.66 3.69 -10.81
C GLY A 24 12.32 3.97 -10.16
N VAL A 25 12.16 3.40 -8.97
CA VAL A 25 11.03 3.60 -8.07
C VAL A 25 11.51 4.44 -6.89
N LEU A 26 10.76 5.48 -6.53
CA LEU A 26 10.93 6.23 -5.28
C LEU A 26 10.29 5.42 -4.16
N VAL A 27 11.14 4.82 -3.32
CA VAL A 27 10.73 3.94 -2.22
C VAL A 27 10.93 4.68 -0.90
N ALA A 28 9.85 4.96 -0.19
CA ALA A 28 9.87 5.56 1.14
C ALA A 28 10.28 4.53 2.20
N ALA A 29 9.74 3.31 2.09
CA ALA A 29 10.06 2.21 3.00
C ALA A 29 9.90 0.85 2.31
N PHE A 30 10.59 -0.15 2.86
CA PHE A 30 10.44 -1.55 2.47
C PHE A 30 10.18 -2.38 3.72
N GLN A 31 9.14 -3.20 3.69
CA GLN A 31 8.85 -4.17 4.73
C GLN A 31 8.99 -5.57 4.13
N GLU A 32 9.97 -6.35 4.60
CA GLU A 32 10.24 -7.70 4.10
C GLU A 32 9.03 -8.63 4.25
N ARG A 33 8.39 -8.59 5.43
CA ARG A 33 7.29 -9.51 5.77
C ARG A 33 6.13 -8.78 6.40
N SER A 34 5.02 -8.75 5.68
CA SER A 34 3.73 -8.26 6.13
C SER A 34 2.67 -9.35 6.03
N PHE A 35 1.92 -9.55 7.11
CA PHE A 35 0.77 -10.45 7.16
C PHE A 35 -0.56 -9.71 7.03
N VAL A 36 -0.51 -8.38 6.93
CA VAL A 36 -1.69 -7.49 6.96
C VAL A 36 -1.84 -6.64 5.69
N ALA A 37 -0.89 -6.77 4.76
CA ALA A 37 -0.89 -6.03 3.49
C ALA A 37 -1.50 -6.85 2.34
N GLY A 38 -2.40 -7.80 2.66
CA GLY A 38 -3.00 -8.72 1.70
C GLY A 38 -2.84 -10.18 2.10
N PRO A 39 -3.19 -11.12 1.21
CA PRO A 39 -3.18 -12.55 1.51
C PRO A 39 -1.77 -13.11 1.70
N GLY A 40 -1.63 -13.90 2.76
CA GLY A 40 -0.39 -14.56 3.15
C GLY A 40 0.69 -13.58 3.65
N CYS A 41 1.93 -14.06 3.71
CA CYS A 41 3.08 -13.22 4.02
C CYS A 41 3.58 -12.54 2.74
N ARG A 42 3.67 -11.21 2.73
CA ARG A 42 4.02 -10.42 1.54
C ARG A 42 5.13 -9.43 1.85
N ALA A 43 6.03 -9.19 0.90
CA ALA A 43 6.86 -8.01 0.96
C ALA A 43 6.01 -6.77 0.62
N VAL A 44 6.29 -5.63 1.24
CA VAL A 44 5.60 -4.36 0.97
C VAL A 44 6.59 -3.31 0.51
N VAL A 45 6.36 -2.77 -0.68
CA VAL A 45 7.09 -1.62 -1.21
C VAL A 45 6.20 -0.39 -0.98
N TRP A 46 6.61 0.45 -0.03
CA TRP A 46 5.96 1.73 0.24
C TRP A 46 6.60 2.79 -0.65
N VAL A 47 5.87 3.23 -1.67
CA VAL A 47 6.36 4.26 -2.59
C VAL A 47 6.20 5.65 -2.01
N ALA A 48 7.05 6.58 -2.45
CA ALA A 48 6.91 8.01 -2.15
C ALA A 48 6.27 8.76 -3.33
N GLY A 49 5.55 9.83 -3.02
CA GLY A 49 4.89 10.69 -4.00
C GLY A 49 3.43 10.33 -4.22
N CYS A 50 2.54 11.31 -4.05
CA CYS A 50 1.12 11.18 -4.33
C CYS A 50 0.53 12.55 -4.72
N LEU A 51 -0.03 12.65 -5.93
CA LEU A 51 -0.66 13.88 -6.40
C LEU A 51 -2.06 14.10 -5.81
N ARG A 52 -2.72 13.04 -5.33
CA ARG A 52 -4.10 13.09 -4.82
C ARG A 52 -4.24 13.82 -3.49
N ARG A 53 -3.25 13.66 -2.59
CA ARG A 53 -3.19 14.31 -1.26
C ARG A 53 -4.54 14.28 -0.51
N CYS A 54 -5.17 13.10 -0.44
CA CYS A 54 -6.47 12.91 0.19
C CYS A 54 -6.49 13.50 1.63
N PRO A 55 -7.58 14.17 2.07
CA PRO A 55 -7.61 14.89 3.35
C PRO A 55 -7.32 14.02 4.58
N SER A 56 -7.73 12.76 4.55
CA SER A 56 -7.52 11.78 5.63
C SER A 56 -6.47 10.74 5.24
N CYS A 57 -5.44 11.10 4.44
CA CYS A 57 -4.41 10.13 4.02
C CYS A 57 -3.86 9.36 5.23
N SER A 58 -3.81 8.03 5.11
CA SER A 58 -3.30 7.15 6.17
C SER A 58 -1.78 7.20 6.30
N GLN A 59 -1.07 7.62 5.25
CA GLN A 59 0.40 7.71 5.20
C GLN A 59 0.84 9.10 4.69
N PRO A 60 0.53 10.19 5.43
CA PRO A 60 0.84 11.55 5.02
C PRO A 60 2.35 11.78 4.79
N GLU A 61 3.21 11.04 5.50
CA GLU A 61 4.68 11.09 5.39
C GLU A 61 5.20 10.64 4.02
N PHE A 62 4.42 9.86 3.25
CA PHE A 62 4.82 9.37 1.93
C PHE A 62 4.27 10.22 0.77
N LEU A 63 3.55 11.31 1.05
CA LEU A 63 2.97 12.17 0.01
C LEU A 63 4.01 12.94 -0.80
N SER A 64 5.14 13.34 -0.18
CA SER A 64 6.21 14.04 -0.87
C SER A 64 7.01 13.09 -1.75
N PHE A 65 7.35 13.51 -2.97
CA PHE A 65 8.26 12.76 -3.84
C PHE A 65 9.70 12.76 -3.30
N GLU A 66 10.02 13.66 -2.35
CA GLU A 66 11.30 13.71 -1.66
C GLU A 66 11.38 12.77 -0.44
N ALA A 67 10.25 12.18 -0.02
CA ALA A 67 10.22 11.24 1.11
C ALA A 67 10.85 9.88 0.79
N GLY A 68 11.16 9.61 -0.47
CA GLY A 68 11.65 8.33 -0.96
C GLY A 68 13.12 8.34 -1.36
N LYS A 69 13.74 7.16 -1.30
CA LYS A 69 15.02 6.90 -1.96
C LYS A 69 14.76 6.22 -3.29
N ARG A 70 15.47 6.67 -4.32
CA ARG A 70 15.45 6.04 -5.63
C ARG A 70 16.08 4.65 -5.55
N ARG A 71 15.36 3.64 -6.03
CA ARG A 71 15.80 2.25 -6.17
C ARG A 71 15.55 1.77 -7.58
N THR A 72 16.43 0.96 -8.15
CA THR A 72 16.19 0.38 -9.48
C THR A 72 15.20 -0.79 -9.41
N VAL A 73 14.55 -1.11 -10.52
CA VAL A 73 13.70 -2.32 -10.62
C VAL A 73 14.52 -3.58 -10.30
N GLN A 74 15.78 -3.63 -10.77
CA GLN A 74 16.68 -4.74 -10.49
C GLN A 74 16.96 -4.90 -8.99
N GLU A 75 17.32 -3.81 -8.30
CA GLU A 75 17.59 -3.83 -6.86
C GLU A 75 16.36 -4.28 -6.05
N LEU A 76 15.17 -3.83 -6.43
CA LEU A 76 13.93 -4.24 -5.77
C LEU A 76 13.62 -5.72 -6.02
N TYR A 77 13.75 -6.16 -7.28
CA TYR A 77 13.55 -7.55 -7.65
C TYR A 77 14.46 -8.47 -6.83
N GLU A 78 15.78 -8.20 -6.79
CA GLU A 78 16.75 -9.01 -6.04
C GLU A 78 16.45 -9.03 -4.53
N GLN A 79 16.09 -7.89 -3.96
CA GLN A 79 15.71 -7.80 -2.54
C GLN A 79 14.43 -8.59 -2.23
N ILE A 80 13.45 -8.57 -3.13
CA ILE A 80 12.19 -9.29 -2.94
C ILE A 80 12.39 -10.80 -3.07
N ILE A 81 13.05 -11.29 -4.12
CA ILE A 81 13.21 -12.75 -4.33
C ILE A 81 14.14 -13.40 -3.28
N SER A 82 14.98 -12.61 -2.61
CA SER A 82 15.81 -13.08 -1.50
C SER A 82 15.06 -13.11 -0.15
N THR A 83 13.87 -12.53 -0.08
CA THR A 83 13.02 -12.60 1.12
C THR A 83 12.37 -13.98 1.20
N SER A 84 12.64 -14.74 2.26
CA SER A 84 12.06 -16.08 2.43
C SER A 84 10.58 -16.03 2.82
N ASP A 85 9.86 -17.09 2.46
CA ASP A 85 8.50 -17.37 2.94
C ASP A 85 7.46 -16.30 2.61
N ILE A 86 7.66 -15.56 1.52
CA ILE A 86 6.65 -14.66 0.96
C ILE A 86 5.89 -15.32 -0.19
N VAL A 87 4.59 -15.04 -0.28
CA VAL A 87 3.72 -15.51 -1.37
C VAL A 87 3.53 -14.45 -2.45
N GLY A 88 3.88 -13.20 -2.14
CA GLY A 88 3.67 -12.08 -3.04
C GLY A 88 4.27 -10.77 -2.55
N VAL A 89 4.00 -9.73 -3.33
CA VAL A 89 4.37 -8.34 -3.06
C VAL A 89 3.13 -7.48 -3.06
N THR A 90 3.12 -6.46 -2.20
CA THR A 90 2.11 -5.41 -2.18
C THR A 90 2.77 -4.04 -2.36
N TYR A 91 2.25 -3.26 -3.30
CA TYR A 91 2.61 -1.86 -3.47
C TYR A 91 1.64 -0.98 -2.67
N SER A 92 2.17 -0.05 -1.89
CA SER A 92 1.39 0.90 -1.08
C SER A 92 2.19 2.19 -0.89
N GLY A 93 1.76 3.06 0.02
CA GLY A 93 2.49 4.29 0.39
C GLY A 93 1.81 5.55 -0.12
N GLY A 94 2.52 6.34 -0.92
CA GLY A 94 1.97 7.50 -1.63
C GLY A 94 0.91 7.07 -2.64
N GLU A 95 1.27 6.99 -3.92
CA GLU A 95 0.39 6.44 -4.95
C GLU A 95 1.20 5.56 -5.92
N PRO A 96 1.09 4.21 -5.83
CA PRO A 96 1.79 3.29 -6.71
C PRO A 96 1.58 3.58 -8.19
N PHE A 97 0.38 4.03 -8.59
CA PHE A 97 0.09 4.30 -9.99
C PHE A 97 0.76 5.56 -10.56
N GLU A 98 1.38 6.42 -9.73
CA GLU A 98 2.27 7.46 -10.25
C GLU A 98 3.58 6.88 -10.80
N GLN A 99 3.92 5.63 -10.44
CA GLN A 99 5.16 4.93 -10.82
C GLN A 99 4.84 3.63 -11.58
N ALA A 100 3.73 3.63 -12.32
CA ALA A 100 3.13 2.44 -12.93
C ALA A 100 4.05 1.71 -13.91
N ASP A 101 4.90 2.41 -14.66
CA ASP A 101 5.79 1.77 -15.63
C ASP A 101 6.86 0.90 -14.95
N GLN A 102 7.52 1.43 -13.92
CA GLN A 102 8.58 0.70 -13.21
C GLN A 102 8.01 -0.38 -12.29
N LEU A 103 6.88 -0.12 -11.63
CA LEU A 103 6.21 -1.15 -10.81
C LEU A 103 5.55 -2.24 -11.67
N GLY A 104 5.08 -1.91 -12.88
CA GLY A 104 4.59 -2.89 -13.85
C GLY A 104 5.70 -3.84 -14.29
N GLU A 105 6.88 -3.30 -14.64
CA GLU A 105 8.06 -4.13 -14.94
C GLU A 105 8.43 -5.06 -13.79
N LEU A 106 8.49 -4.52 -12.57
CA LEU A 106 8.80 -5.29 -11.38
C LEU A 106 7.77 -6.43 -11.20
N SER A 107 6.48 -6.11 -11.37
CA SER A 107 5.38 -7.07 -11.23
C SER A 107 5.48 -8.21 -12.24
N GLU A 108 5.72 -7.90 -13.51
CA GLU A 108 5.91 -8.89 -14.58
C GLU A 108 7.03 -9.88 -14.21
N ARG A 109 8.17 -9.37 -13.71
CA ARG A 109 9.31 -10.19 -13.29
C ARG A 109 9.00 -11.05 -12.06
N LEU A 110 8.31 -10.50 -11.07
CA LEU A 110 7.95 -11.21 -9.85
C LEU A 110 6.92 -12.32 -10.12
N GLN A 111 5.98 -12.09 -11.03
CA GLN A 111 5.04 -13.11 -11.48
C GLN A 111 5.74 -14.28 -12.17
N GLN A 112 6.75 -14.02 -13.00
CA GLN A 112 7.60 -15.06 -13.58
C GLN A 112 8.35 -15.89 -12.54
N PHE A 113 8.72 -15.26 -11.41
CA PHE A 113 9.32 -15.96 -10.26
C PHE A 113 8.29 -16.74 -9.42
N GLY A 114 6.99 -16.52 -9.65
CA GLY A 114 5.89 -17.23 -8.97
C GLY A 114 5.26 -16.45 -7.82
N LEU A 115 5.62 -15.20 -7.59
CA LEU A 115 5.03 -14.33 -6.57
C LEU A 115 3.77 -13.62 -7.09
N SER A 116 2.73 -13.48 -6.26
CA SER A 116 1.56 -12.66 -6.64
C SER A 116 1.81 -11.18 -6.38
N THR A 117 1.07 -10.32 -7.07
CA THR A 117 1.22 -8.86 -7.01
C THR A 117 -0.08 -8.20 -6.57
N ALA A 118 0.02 -7.28 -5.61
CA ALA A 118 -1.11 -6.51 -5.11
C ALA A 118 -0.77 -5.02 -5.09
N SER A 119 -1.76 -4.15 -5.21
CA SER A 119 -1.57 -2.71 -5.00
C SER A 119 -2.74 -2.10 -4.25
N TYR A 120 -2.44 -1.24 -3.28
CA TYR A 120 -3.36 -0.21 -2.83
C TYR A 120 -3.32 0.96 -3.81
N SER A 121 -4.45 1.62 -4.04
CA SER A 121 -4.49 2.87 -4.81
C SER A 121 -5.62 3.76 -4.32
N GLY A 122 -5.37 5.08 -4.28
CA GLY A 122 -6.42 6.06 -4.04
C GLY A 122 -7.35 6.21 -5.25
N TYR A 123 -6.90 5.84 -6.44
CA TYR A 123 -7.72 5.82 -7.65
C TYR A 123 -8.74 4.69 -7.59
N ARG A 124 -9.89 4.92 -8.22
CA ARG A 124 -10.87 3.87 -8.51
C ARG A 124 -10.42 3.07 -9.73
N ARG A 125 -10.74 1.77 -9.76
CA ARG A 125 -10.48 0.88 -10.89
C ARG A 125 -10.97 1.47 -12.22
N ALA A 126 -12.12 2.14 -12.23
CA ALA A 126 -12.65 2.78 -13.43
C ALA A 126 -11.68 3.83 -14.02
N ALA A 127 -11.05 4.64 -13.18
CA ALA A 127 -10.06 5.64 -13.62
C ALA A 127 -8.79 4.96 -14.15
N LEU A 128 -8.31 3.92 -13.45
CA LEU A 128 -7.13 3.15 -13.87
C LEU A 128 -7.33 2.50 -15.25
N VAL A 129 -8.52 1.95 -15.51
CA VAL A 129 -8.89 1.34 -16.79
C VAL A 129 -9.10 2.37 -17.90
N ALA A 130 -9.55 3.58 -17.56
CA ALA A 130 -9.78 4.65 -18.53
C ALA A 130 -8.47 5.25 -19.10
N GLU A 131 -7.34 5.12 -18.40
CA GLU A 131 -6.03 5.63 -18.83
C GLU A 131 -4.99 4.50 -19.02
N PRO A 132 -5.21 3.54 -19.93
CA PRO A 132 -4.34 2.36 -20.08
C PRO A 132 -2.91 2.72 -20.52
N LYS A 133 -2.70 3.86 -21.18
CA LYS A 133 -1.35 4.35 -21.53
C LYS A 133 -0.55 4.79 -20.30
N ARG A 134 -1.22 5.30 -19.26
CA ARG A 134 -0.59 5.80 -18.04
C ARG A 134 -0.46 4.73 -16.98
N PHE A 135 -1.50 3.91 -16.81
CA PHE A 135 -1.61 2.97 -15.69
C PHE A 135 -1.58 1.50 -16.10
N GLY A 136 -1.71 1.21 -17.40
CA GLY A 136 -1.98 -0.14 -17.89
C GLY A 136 -0.88 -1.15 -17.57
N ARG A 137 0.40 -0.76 -17.58
CA ARG A 137 1.50 -1.70 -17.31
C ARG A 137 1.40 -2.29 -15.90
N LEU A 138 1.25 -1.45 -14.89
CA LEU A 138 1.01 -1.92 -13.52
C LEU A 138 -0.34 -2.64 -13.41
N TYR A 139 -1.43 -2.01 -13.84
CA TYR A 139 -2.78 -2.55 -13.67
C TYR A 139 -2.93 -3.96 -14.25
N ASN A 140 -2.39 -4.22 -15.45
CA ASN A 140 -2.48 -5.52 -16.10
C ASN A 140 -1.58 -6.59 -15.46
N ALA A 141 -0.55 -6.18 -14.72
CA ALA A 141 0.37 -7.07 -14.03
C ALA A 141 -0.02 -7.33 -12.56
N LEU A 142 -1.16 -6.80 -12.09
CA LEU A 142 -1.66 -7.03 -10.74
C LEU A 142 -2.54 -8.29 -10.66
N ASP A 143 -2.39 -9.05 -9.58
CA ASP A 143 -3.33 -10.09 -9.19
C ASP A 143 -4.48 -9.53 -8.33
N ILE A 144 -4.18 -8.54 -7.47
CA ILE A 144 -5.14 -7.92 -6.55
C ILE A 144 -5.00 -6.39 -6.58
N LEU A 145 -6.13 -5.68 -6.60
CA LEU A 145 -6.18 -4.23 -6.44
C LEU A 145 -7.10 -3.88 -5.26
N ILE A 146 -6.61 -3.08 -4.31
CA ILE A 146 -7.42 -2.46 -3.28
C ILE A 146 -7.58 -0.99 -3.67
N ASP A 147 -8.76 -0.63 -4.17
CA ASP A 147 -9.02 0.69 -4.75
C ASP A 147 -9.76 1.63 -3.80
N GLY A 148 -9.61 2.93 -4.06
CA GLY A 148 -10.28 4.01 -3.33
C GLY A 148 -9.45 4.62 -2.20
N GLU A 149 -9.64 5.93 -2.01
CA GLU A 149 -9.03 6.66 -0.91
C GLU A 149 -9.47 6.15 0.47
N TYR A 150 -8.62 6.35 1.47
CA TYR A 150 -9.03 6.17 2.85
C TYR A 150 -9.97 7.31 3.30
N ARG A 151 -11.07 6.94 3.96
CA ARG A 151 -12.07 7.84 4.53
C ARG A 151 -12.23 7.53 6.01
N LYS A 152 -11.86 8.48 6.87
CA LYS A 152 -11.90 8.32 8.32
C LYS A 152 -13.31 8.01 8.83
N GLU A 153 -14.32 8.64 8.22
CA GLU A 153 -15.74 8.45 8.54
C GLU A 153 -16.29 7.08 8.15
N ALA A 154 -15.61 6.37 7.25
CA ALA A 154 -15.95 5.02 6.83
C ALA A 154 -14.96 3.99 7.37
N HIS A 155 -14.15 4.35 8.37
CA HIS A 155 -13.25 3.41 9.03
C HIS A 155 -14.03 2.28 9.69
N GLY A 156 -13.48 1.07 9.65
CA GLY A 156 -14.12 -0.09 10.24
C GLY A 156 -13.27 -1.35 10.13
N PRO A 157 -13.74 -2.47 10.71
CA PRO A 157 -12.94 -3.65 10.95
C PRO A 157 -12.86 -4.56 9.72
N TYR A 158 -12.39 -4.00 8.60
CA TYR A 158 -12.28 -4.69 7.34
C TYR A 158 -10.93 -5.39 7.20
N LYS A 159 -10.94 -6.55 6.57
CA LYS A 159 -9.70 -7.22 6.19
C LYS A 159 -9.05 -6.44 5.03
N TRP A 160 -7.73 -6.27 5.11
CA TRP A 160 -6.88 -5.61 4.10
C TRP A 160 -7.34 -4.24 3.55
N ARG A 161 -8.24 -3.52 4.20
CA ARG A 161 -8.63 -2.16 3.83
C ARG A 161 -9.00 -1.37 5.07
N GLY A 162 -8.79 -0.06 5.02
CA GLY A 162 -9.02 0.82 6.17
C GLY A 162 -10.39 1.48 6.16
N SER A 163 -11.10 1.48 5.03
CA SER A 163 -12.38 2.18 4.90
C SER A 163 -13.38 1.42 4.04
N GLY A 164 -14.67 1.48 4.40
CA GLY A 164 -15.75 0.74 3.75
C GLY A 164 -16.04 1.17 2.31
N ASN A 165 -15.54 2.34 1.89
CA ASN A 165 -15.61 2.75 0.49
C ASN A 165 -14.57 2.06 -0.39
N GLN A 166 -13.53 1.43 0.18
CA GLN A 166 -12.48 0.77 -0.57
C GLN A 166 -12.92 -0.62 -1.04
N VAL A 167 -12.44 -1.07 -2.20
CA VAL A 167 -12.87 -2.33 -2.80
C VAL A 167 -11.68 -3.20 -3.15
N VAL A 168 -11.73 -4.48 -2.75
CA VAL A 168 -10.73 -5.49 -3.11
C VAL A 168 -11.16 -6.19 -4.40
N HIS A 169 -10.44 -5.95 -5.48
CA HIS A 169 -10.65 -6.54 -6.80
C HIS A 169 -9.65 -7.68 -7.02
N ALA A 170 -10.15 -8.87 -7.36
CA ALA A 170 -9.35 -9.94 -7.92
C ALA A 170 -9.22 -9.75 -9.43
N LEU A 171 -8.00 -9.56 -9.92
CA LEU A 171 -7.70 -9.20 -11.32
C LEU A 171 -7.16 -10.38 -12.14
N SER A 172 -6.74 -11.47 -11.50
CA SER A 172 -6.24 -12.68 -12.13
C SER A 172 -6.84 -13.95 -11.49
N PRO A 173 -6.72 -15.13 -12.11
CA PRO A 173 -7.10 -16.40 -11.47
C PRO A 173 -6.39 -16.63 -10.13
N LYS A 174 -5.12 -16.25 -10.00
CA LYS A 174 -4.37 -16.34 -8.73
C LYS A 174 -4.95 -15.39 -7.68
N GLY A 175 -5.24 -14.15 -8.09
CA GLY A 175 -5.91 -13.16 -7.26
C GLY A 175 -7.31 -13.59 -6.81
N MET A 176 -8.07 -14.31 -7.64
CA MET A 176 -9.40 -14.83 -7.26
C MET A 176 -9.32 -15.86 -6.14
N VAL A 177 -8.30 -16.71 -6.16
CA VAL A 177 -8.06 -17.69 -5.08
C VAL A 177 -7.59 -16.97 -3.81
N GLU A 178 -6.61 -16.08 -3.93
CA GLU A 178 -6.00 -15.40 -2.79
C GLU A 178 -6.93 -14.38 -2.11
N ALA A 179 -7.67 -13.59 -2.88
CA ALA A 179 -8.55 -12.55 -2.36
C ALA A 179 -9.83 -13.12 -1.71
N ARG A 180 -10.13 -14.41 -1.87
CA ARG A 180 -11.34 -15.03 -1.29
C ARG A 180 -11.44 -14.83 0.22
N ALA A 181 -10.32 -14.91 0.93
CA ALA A 181 -10.28 -14.80 2.39
C ALA A 181 -10.73 -13.43 2.91
N GLU A 182 -10.73 -12.38 2.07
CA GLU A 182 -11.34 -11.08 2.39
C GLU A 182 -12.81 -11.22 2.76
N TYR A 183 -13.54 -12.09 2.05
CA TYR A 183 -15.00 -12.18 2.08
C TYR A 183 -15.49 -13.39 2.88
N ASP A 184 -14.60 -14.14 3.53
CA ASP A 184 -14.99 -15.27 4.37
C ASP A 184 -15.79 -14.78 5.59
N PRO A 185 -16.85 -15.50 6.03
CA PRO A 185 -17.58 -15.14 7.23
C PRO A 185 -16.67 -15.03 8.46
N GLY A 186 -16.74 -13.88 9.15
CA GLY A 186 -15.89 -13.59 10.33
C GLY A 186 -14.51 -13.01 9.98
N SER A 187 -14.20 -12.83 8.70
CA SER A 187 -13.07 -12.02 8.25
C SER A 187 -13.16 -10.60 8.83
N THR A 188 -12.05 -10.14 9.41
CA THR A 188 -11.97 -8.85 10.09
C THR A 188 -10.58 -8.25 9.97
N GLN A 189 -10.40 -7.04 10.48
CA GLN A 189 -9.13 -6.33 10.45
C GLN A 189 -8.00 -7.16 11.08
N GLU A 190 -6.81 -7.01 10.51
CA GLU A 190 -5.60 -7.67 10.98
C GLU A 190 -4.57 -6.58 11.32
N VAL A 191 -3.91 -6.74 12.46
CA VAL A 191 -2.86 -5.84 12.94
C VAL A 191 -1.60 -6.66 13.18
N GLN A 192 -0.47 -6.17 12.67
CA GLN A 192 0.83 -6.79 12.86
C GLN A 192 1.71 -5.92 13.72
N PHE A 193 2.31 -6.53 14.74
CA PHE A 193 3.38 -5.94 15.51
C PHE A 193 4.72 -6.52 15.06
N SER A 194 5.69 -5.63 14.82
CA SER A 194 7.08 -6.00 14.51
C SER A 194 8.01 -5.32 15.51
N ILE A 195 9.01 -6.06 15.98
CA ILE A 195 9.97 -5.59 16.97
C ILE A 195 11.36 -5.64 16.34
N SER A 196 12.07 -4.51 16.39
CA SER A 196 13.45 -4.41 15.93
C SER A 196 14.26 -3.61 16.95
N GLY A 197 15.16 -4.30 17.67
CA GLY A 197 15.85 -3.72 18.82
C GLY A 197 14.87 -3.24 19.88
N ASN A 198 14.86 -1.93 20.14
CA ASN A 198 13.95 -1.26 21.07
C ASN A 198 12.75 -0.58 20.38
N ARG A 199 12.54 -0.82 19.09
CA ARG A 199 11.42 -0.23 18.32
C ARG A 199 10.32 -1.26 18.13
N LEU A 200 9.11 -0.90 18.58
CA LEU A 200 7.87 -1.57 18.23
C LEU A 200 7.21 -0.81 17.07
N ARG A 201 6.83 -1.51 16.00
CA ARG A 201 6.06 -0.96 14.89
C ARG A 201 4.76 -1.75 14.75
N MET A 202 3.65 -1.03 14.69
CA MET A 202 2.33 -1.55 14.37
C MET A 202 2.00 -1.26 12.90
N SER A 203 1.52 -2.25 12.18
CA SER A 203 1.06 -2.16 10.78
C SER A 203 -0.35 -2.73 10.65
N GLY A 204 -1.11 -2.24 9.66
CA GLY A 204 -2.51 -2.61 9.44
C GLY A 204 -3.43 -1.39 9.64
N PHE A 205 -4.72 -1.65 9.80
CA PHE A 205 -5.73 -0.64 10.08
C PHE A 205 -6.34 -0.90 11.46
N PRO A 206 -5.63 -0.57 12.55
CA PRO A 206 -6.12 -0.80 13.90
C PRO A 206 -7.32 0.10 14.22
N ASP A 207 -8.18 -0.36 15.14
CA ASP A 207 -9.23 0.49 15.71
C ASP A 207 -8.61 1.72 16.40
N SER A 208 -9.41 2.79 16.51
CA SER A 208 -8.96 4.08 17.03
C SER A 208 -8.37 4.03 18.45
N ASP A 209 -8.80 3.06 19.27
CA ASP A 209 -8.36 2.87 20.65
C ASP A 209 -7.26 1.80 20.81
N THR A 210 -6.98 1.00 19.76
CA THR A 210 -6.02 -0.13 19.86
C THR A 210 -4.64 0.33 20.33
N HIS A 211 -4.17 1.47 19.83
CA HIS A 211 -2.88 2.03 20.23
C HIS A 211 -2.89 2.45 21.70
N GLU A 212 -3.92 3.18 22.13
CA GLU A 212 -4.07 3.68 23.50
C GLU A 212 -4.17 2.51 24.50
N LEU A 213 -5.05 1.55 24.24
CA LEU A 213 -5.22 0.35 25.05
C LEU A 213 -3.94 -0.47 25.15
N LEU A 214 -3.17 -0.58 24.07
CA LEU A 214 -1.88 -1.28 24.09
C LEU A 214 -0.85 -0.53 24.94
N VAL A 215 -0.75 0.78 24.78
CA VAL A 215 0.17 1.62 25.57
C VAL A 215 -0.17 1.54 27.06
N GLU A 216 -1.45 1.63 27.42
CA GLU A 216 -1.91 1.45 28.81
C GLU A 216 -1.60 0.04 29.34
N ALA A 217 -1.87 -1.00 28.55
CA ALA A 217 -1.58 -2.38 28.93
C ALA A 217 -0.09 -2.63 29.15
N LEU A 218 0.79 -2.02 28.34
CA LEU A 218 2.24 -2.09 28.51
C LEU A 218 2.70 -1.30 29.74
N ALA A 219 2.16 -0.09 29.95
CA ALA A 219 2.48 0.74 31.10
C ALA A 219 2.12 0.05 32.43
N SER A 220 0.96 -0.62 32.50
CA SER A 220 0.54 -1.40 33.68
C SER A 220 1.48 -2.56 34.04
N ARG A 221 2.37 -2.95 33.11
CA ARG A 221 3.39 -4.01 33.28
C ARG A 221 4.81 -3.43 33.43
N GLY A 222 4.94 -2.12 33.63
CA GLY A 222 6.22 -1.45 33.79
C GLY A 222 6.99 -1.21 32.49
N VAL A 223 6.34 -1.38 31.33
CA VAL A 223 6.92 -1.09 30.02
C VAL A 223 6.54 0.33 29.59
N LEU A 224 7.52 1.22 29.50
CA LEU A 224 7.32 2.59 29.05
C LEU A 224 7.47 2.66 27.52
N VAL A 225 6.38 2.97 26.83
CA VAL A 225 6.39 3.24 25.39
C VAL A 225 6.56 4.75 25.18
N LYS A 226 7.51 5.12 24.32
CA LYS A 226 7.66 6.50 23.84
C LYS A 226 7.38 6.50 22.35
N GLU A 227 6.49 7.37 21.90
CA GLU A 227 6.31 7.61 20.47
C GLU A 227 7.59 8.20 19.90
N GLY A 228 8.20 7.50 18.94
CA GLY A 228 9.28 8.04 18.14
C GLY A 228 8.69 8.83 16.97
N GLN A 229 9.28 9.97 16.63
CA GLN A 229 8.99 10.58 15.32
C GLN A 229 9.49 9.63 14.23
N GLN A 230 8.65 9.34 13.24
CA GLN A 230 8.99 8.48 12.10
C GLN A 230 10.08 9.11 11.23
#